data_AF-A0A9P5AG23-F1
#
_entry.id   AF-A0A9P5AG23-F1
#
_cell.length_a   1.000
_cell.length_b   1.000
_cell.length_c   1.000
_cell.angle_alpha   90.00
_cell.angle_beta   90.00
_cell.angle_gamma   90.00
#
_symmetry.space_group_name_H-M   'P 1'
#
loop_
_entity.id
_entity.type
_entity.pdbx_description
1 polymer ?
#
loop_
_entity_poly.entity_id
_entity_poly.type
_entity_poly.pdbx_seq_one_letter_code
_entity_poly.pdbx_strand_id
1 'polypeptide(L)'
;MSFAAETIEQLTSLIDRAVADPLTMPGAAVVVFGKDGELFSYAAGKRGLESSEPMAVDTVFWLASCTMITGDIEVVRADGALEQKSNRITLRMPLAHTSGFGYSTSNPLLATYDRPFGFPNDEASPNFPYLSMPLAFHPGEDWACGVCINVAGIALQRSTGMAVGAYIQKHLFSPLGIDDFTFIPTQSMRDRLASMHLRAQDGRVSVQDHPFKASVEVDLKDPKGYSEDRAFWWWWSFRNTPCLCHVIIPAGFLAMLVNQGADPRSGVQLLSKEKIIQLWGAVEVVETAAMKSQ
;
A
#
# COMPACT_ATOMS: atom_id res chain seq x y z
N MET A 1 -9.51 17.59 30.25
CA MET A 1 -10.63 18.57 30.08
C MET A 1 -11.80 17.85 29.44
N SER A 2 -13.02 17.99 29.96
CA SER A 2 -14.24 17.44 29.33
C SER A 2 -14.74 18.35 28.19
N PHE A 3 -15.53 17.80 27.26
CA PHE A 3 -16.23 18.62 26.27
C PHE A 3 -17.29 19.51 26.92
N ALA A 4 -17.55 20.65 26.28
CA ALA A 4 -18.68 21.50 26.64
C ALA A 4 -20.01 20.78 26.33
N ALA A 5 -21.06 21.07 27.10
CA ALA A 5 -22.37 20.44 26.93
C ALA A 5 -22.92 20.62 25.50
N GLU A 6 -22.72 21.80 24.91
CA GLU A 6 -23.12 22.08 23.52
C GLU A 6 -22.41 21.16 22.51
N THR A 7 -21.12 20.87 22.72
CA THR A 7 -20.37 19.94 21.86
C THR A 7 -20.89 18.51 21.99
N ILE A 8 -21.22 18.08 23.21
CA ILE A 8 -21.82 16.75 23.46
C ILE A 8 -23.16 16.64 22.74
N GLU A 9 -24.02 17.65 22.85
CA GLU A 9 -25.33 17.67 22.19
C GLU A 9 -25.20 17.65 20.66
N GLN A 10 -24.26 18.42 20.11
CA GLN A 10 -23.96 18.41 18.67
C GLN A 10 -23.48 17.04 18.18
N LEU A 11 -22.58 16.38 18.92
CA LEU A 11 -22.08 15.04 18.57
C LEU A 11 -23.18 13.99 18.63
N THR A 12 -24.00 13.99 19.69
CA THR A 12 -25.15 13.10 19.83
C THR A 12 -26.14 13.29 18.68
N SER A 13 -26.53 14.54 18.39
CA SER A 13 -27.45 14.86 17.29
C SER A 13 -26.90 14.47 15.91
N LEU A 14 -25.57 14.53 15.71
CA LEU A 14 -24.95 14.07 14.48
C LEU A 14 -25.08 12.55 14.32
N ILE A 15 -24.81 11.80 15.39
CA ILE A 15 -24.88 10.32 15.39
C ILE A 15 -26.32 9.86 15.19
N ASP A 16 -27.28 10.47 15.90
CA ASP A 16 -28.72 10.19 15.74
C ASP A 16 -29.20 10.42 14.31
N ARG A 17 -28.80 11.54 13.69
CA ARG A 17 -29.14 11.81 12.29
C ARG A 17 -28.51 10.81 11.33
N ALA A 18 -27.30 10.34 11.61
CA ALA A 18 -26.61 9.40 10.74
C ALA A 18 -27.26 8.01 10.74
N VAL A 19 -27.85 7.59 11.88
CA VAL A 19 -28.58 6.30 11.99
C VAL A 19 -30.09 6.43 11.76
N ALA A 20 -30.60 7.62 11.39
CA ALA A 20 -32.03 7.87 11.24
C ALA A 20 -32.68 7.05 10.11
N ASP A 21 -31.90 6.66 9.11
CA ASP A 21 -32.29 5.69 8.08
C ASP A 21 -31.52 4.36 8.28
N PRO A 22 -32.18 3.32 8.82
CA PRO A 22 -31.54 2.04 9.07
C PRO A 22 -31.01 1.36 7.80
N LEU A 23 -31.58 1.64 6.62
CA LEU A 23 -31.12 1.07 5.35
C LEU A 23 -29.76 1.64 4.92
N THR A 24 -29.45 2.86 5.35
CA THR A 24 -28.15 3.50 5.11
C THR A 24 -27.14 3.13 6.20
N MET A 25 -27.54 3.23 7.48
CA MET A 25 -26.71 2.82 8.60
C MET A 25 -27.60 2.34 9.77
N PRO A 26 -27.64 1.03 10.06
CA PRO A 26 -28.57 0.47 11.04
C PRO A 26 -28.29 0.95 12.47
N GLY A 27 -27.03 1.22 12.81
CA GLY A 27 -26.62 1.76 14.11
C GLY A 27 -25.12 2.08 14.14
N ALA A 28 -24.71 2.85 15.14
CA ALA A 28 -23.33 3.27 15.34
C ALA A 28 -23.00 3.37 16.83
N ALA A 29 -21.74 3.09 17.17
CA ALA A 29 -21.14 3.39 18.47
C ALA A 29 -19.90 4.27 18.25
N VAL A 30 -19.79 5.38 18.98
CA VAL A 30 -18.74 6.38 18.84
C VAL A 30 -18.15 6.67 20.20
N VAL A 31 -16.82 6.63 20.29
CA VAL A 31 -16.06 6.99 21.50
C VAL A 31 -14.96 7.97 21.13
N VAL A 32 -14.75 8.99 21.94
CA VAL A 32 -13.70 10.00 21.77
C VAL A 32 -12.84 10.03 23.03
N PHE A 33 -11.53 9.89 22.86
CA PHE A 33 -10.54 10.01 23.92
C PHE A 33 -9.73 11.29 23.78
N GLY A 34 -9.46 11.92 24.91
CA GLY A 34 -8.47 12.98 25.07
C GLY A 34 -7.23 12.43 25.77
N LYS A 35 -6.22 13.28 25.92
CA LYS A 35 -4.97 12.92 26.62
C LYS A 35 -5.16 12.41 28.06
N ASP A 36 -6.25 12.79 28.73
CA ASP A 36 -6.51 12.50 30.14
C ASP A 36 -7.61 11.42 30.33
N GLY A 37 -8.10 10.79 29.26
CA GLY A 37 -9.16 9.77 29.32
C GLY A 37 -10.31 9.99 28.33
N GLU A 38 -11.38 9.23 28.52
CA GLU A 38 -12.59 9.31 27.69
C GLU A 38 -13.27 10.68 27.84
N LEU A 39 -13.65 11.28 26.71
CA LEU A 39 -14.33 12.57 26.63
C LEU A 39 -15.80 12.45 26.23
N PHE A 40 -16.14 11.39 25.49
CA PHE A 40 -17.47 11.15 24.96
C PHE A 40 -17.62 9.69 24.57
N SER A 41 -18.76 9.08 24.90
CA SER A 41 -19.21 7.80 24.36
C SER A 41 -20.70 7.86 24.10
N TYR A 42 -21.12 7.38 22.94
CA TYR A 42 -22.52 7.35 22.56
C TYR A 42 -22.78 6.25 21.53
N ALA A 43 -23.94 5.62 21.62
CA ALA A 43 -24.40 4.65 20.64
C ALA A 43 -25.87 4.91 20.30
N ALA A 44 -26.23 4.74 19.04
CA ALA A 44 -27.59 4.93 18.53
C ALA A 44 -27.92 3.92 17.43
N GLY A 45 -29.22 3.70 17.22
CA GLY A 45 -29.74 2.73 16.24
C GLY A 45 -29.76 1.30 16.78
N LYS A 46 -29.73 0.33 15.85
CA LYS A 46 -29.81 -1.12 16.11
C LYS A 46 -28.55 -1.83 15.66
N ARG A 47 -28.31 -3.04 16.20
CA ARG A 47 -27.13 -3.85 15.87
C ARG A 47 -27.08 -4.32 14.42
N GLY A 48 -28.19 -4.29 13.70
CA GLY A 48 -28.26 -4.67 12.29
C GLY A 48 -29.68 -4.57 11.75
N LEU A 49 -29.83 -4.69 10.43
CA LEU A 49 -31.13 -4.60 9.74
C LEU A 49 -32.14 -5.65 10.22
N GLU A 50 -31.67 -6.86 10.50
CA GLU A 50 -32.49 -7.98 10.95
C GLU A 50 -32.56 -8.09 12.48
N SER A 51 -31.90 -7.20 13.21
CA SER A 51 -31.86 -7.21 14.68
C SER A 51 -32.79 -6.14 15.25
N SER A 52 -33.62 -6.52 16.22
CA SER A 52 -34.37 -5.56 17.04
C SER A 52 -33.54 -4.94 18.17
N GLU A 53 -32.38 -5.53 18.49
CA GLU A 53 -31.55 -5.13 19.63
C GLU A 53 -30.90 -3.76 19.41
N PRO A 54 -30.89 -2.89 20.44
CA PRO A 54 -30.27 -1.58 20.34
C PRO A 54 -28.74 -1.69 20.23
N MET A 55 -28.15 -0.74 19.50
CA MET A 55 -26.71 -0.54 19.50
C MET A 55 -26.27 -0.04 20.88
N ALA A 56 -25.19 -0.60 21.41
CA ALA A 56 -24.58 -0.17 22.67
C ALA A 56 -23.09 0.09 22.45
N VAL A 57 -22.48 0.92 23.30
CA VAL A 57 -21.06 1.31 23.17
C VAL A 57 -20.12 0.10 23.27
N ASP A 58 -20.54 -0.95 23.98
CA ASP A 58 -19.84 -2.22 24.16
C ASP A 58 -20.25 -3.30 23.13
N THR A 59 -21.02 -2.94 22.10
CA THR A 59 -21.36 -3.87 21.02
C THR A 59 -20.09 -4.29 20.28
N VAL A 60 -19.95 -5.60 20.01
CA VAL A 60 -18.78 -6.15 19.31
C VAL A 60 -18.94 -5.94 17.81
N PHE A 61 -17.95 -5.31 17.19
CA PHE A 61 -17.90 -5.06 15.76
C PHE A 61 -16.83 -5.94 15.08
N TRP A 62 -17.10 -6.37 13.86
CA TRP A 62 -16.04 -6.87 12.98
C TRP A 62 -15.19 -5.68 12.52
N LEU A 63 -13.96 -5.58 13.03
CA LEU A 63 -13.09 -4.42 12.81
C LEU A 63 -12.44 -4.38 11.42
N ALA A 64 -12.51 -5.45 10.61
CA ALA A 64 -11.91 -5.53 9.27
C ALA A 64 -10.50 -4.89 9.22
N SER A 65 -10.28 -3.89 8.36
CA SER A 65 -8.98 -3.21 8.22
C SER A 65 -8.56 -2.38 9.44
N CYS A 66 -9.44 -2.08 10.40
CA CYS A 66 -9.07 -1.39 11.64
C CYS A 66 -8.19 -2.27 12.54
N THR A 67 -8.15 -3.59 12.32
CA THR A 67 -7.18 -4.50 12.96
C THR A 67 -5.73 -4.14 12.60
N MET A 68 -5.50 -3.35 11.53
CA MET A 68 -4.18 -2.85 11.17
C MET A 68 -3.69 -1.72 12.07
N ILE A 69 -4.57 -1.06 12.84
CA ILE A 69 -4.18 -0.08 13.86
C ILE A 69 -3.68 -0.79 15.13
N THR A 70 -4.18 -2.01 15.39
CA THR A 70 -3.79 -2.88 16.51
C THR A 70 -2.84 -4.00 16.11
N GLY A 71 -2.48 -4.10 14.83
CA GLY A 71 -1.60 -5.15 14.32
C GLY A 71 -0.19 -4.85 14.81
N ASP A 72 0.18 -5.43 15.94
CA ASP A 72 1.57 -5.58 16.32
C ASP A 72 2.24 -6.43 15.24
N ILE A 73 2.76 -5.77 14.21
CA ILE A 73 3.56 -6.45 13.21
C ILE A 73 4.83 -6.91 13.92
N GLU A 74 4.93 -8.21 14.09
CA GLU A 74 6.01 -8.89 14.78
C GLU A 74 7.15 -9.24 13.82
N VAL A 75 8.33 -9.50 14.35
CA VAL A 75 9.52 -9.97 13.65
C VAL A 75 9.56 -11.49 13.75
N VAL A 76 9.76 -12.18 12.63
CA VAL A 76 9.96 -13.64 12.63
C VAL A 76 11.39 -14.00 13.05
N ARG A 77 11.51 -14.99 13.93
CA ARG A 77 12.77 -15.59 14.37
C ARG A 77 13.11 -16.84 13.56
N ALA A 78 14.36 -17.31 13.67
CA ALA A 78 14.88 -18.45 12.91
C ALA A 78 14.12 -19.78 13.15
N ASP A 79 13.52 -19.94 14.32
CA ASP A 79 12.67 -21.07 14.69
C ASP A 79 11.19 -20.89 14.26
N GLY A 80 10.86 -19.77 13.61
CA GLY A 80 9.50 -19.41 13.21
C GLY A 80 8.69 -18.72 14.31
N ALA A 81 9.25 -18.50 15.50
CA ALA A 81 8.59 -17.73 16.56
C ALA A 81 8.43 -16.26 16.15
N LEU A 82 7.38 -15.63 16.68
CA LEU A 82 7.12 -14.21 16.48
C LEU A 82 7.58 -13.41 17.69
N GLU A 83 8.18 -12.25 17.44
CA GLU A 83 8.62 -11.32 18.47
C GLU A 83 8.15 -9.90 18.19
N GLN A 84 7.79 -9.18 19.25
CA GLN A 84 7.48 -7.76 19.14
C GLN A 84 8.65 -6.95 18.56
N LYS A 85 8.36 -6.18 17.52
CA LYS A 85 9.34 -5.26 16.92
C LYS A 85 9.88 -4.27 17.96
N SER A 86 11.17 -3.97 17.87
CA SER A 86 11.88 -3.10 18.83
C SER A 86 11.58 -1.60 18.61
N ASN A 87 11.19 -1.24 17.37
CA ASN A 87 11.00 0.14 16.94
C ASN A 87 9.66 0.36 16.23
N ARG A 88 9.24 1.62 16.12
CA ARG A 88 8.12 2.02 15.26
C ARG A 88 8.58 2.10 13.80
N ILE A 89 7.72 1.68 12.87
CA ILE A 89 7.94 1.89 11.44
C ILE A 89 7.59 3.35 11.10
N THR A 90 8.54 4.08 10.52
CA THR A 90 8.32 5.45 10.02
C THR A 90 8.00 5.44 8.52
N LEU A 91 7.42 6.50 7.95
CA LEU A 91 7.17 6.59 6.50
C LEU A 91 8.45 6.49 5.64
N ARG A 92 9.60 6.88 6.20
CA ARG A 92 10.88 6.80 5.49
C ARG A 92 11.36 5.37 5.32
N MET A 93 11.08 4.50 6.30
CA MET A 93 11.60 3.13 6.31
C MET A 93 11.08 2.27 5.15
N PRO A 94 9.78 2.28 4.79
CA PRO A 94 9.30 1.57 3.62
C PRO A 94 9.83 2.12 2.30
N LEU A 95 10.03 3.44 2.19
CA LEU A 95 10.65 4.07 1.01
C LEU A 95 12.13 3.71 0.86
N ALA A 96 12.79 3.36 1.96
CA ALA A 96 14.20 3.02 2.00
C ALA A 96 14.47 1.51 2.14
N HIS A 97 13.42 0.68 2.15
CA HIS A 97 13.53 -0.77 2.36
C HIS A 97 14.14 -1.19 3.72
N THR A 98 13.95 -0.37 4.76
CA THR A 98 14.46 -0.61 6.12
C THR A 98 13.36 -0.88 7.16
N SER A 99 12.11 -1.07 6.72
CA SER A 99 10.97 -1.31 7.61
C SER A 99 10.83 -2.74 8.12
N GLY A 100 11.65 -3.68 7.63
CA GLY A 100 11.58 -5.09 7.99
C GLY A 100 10.70 -5.96 7.09
N PHE A 101 9.84 -5.37 6.24
CA PHE A 101 9.09 -6.17 5.26
C PHE A 101 10.04 -6.77 4.22
N GLY A 102 9.82 -8.03 3.86
CA GLY A 102 10.59 -8.76 2.86
C GLY A 102 9.70 -9.62 1.97
N TYR A 103 10.31 -10.29 1.00
CA TYR A 103 9.66 -11.34 0.22
C TYR A 103 10.14 -12.71 0.73
N SER A 104 9.25 -13.69 0.87
CA SER A 104 9.69 -15.06 1.23
C SER A 104 10.50 -15.73 0.13
N THR A 105 10.38 -15.28 -1.13
CA THR A 105 11.21 -15.73 -2.25
C THR A 105 12.68 -15.35 -2.08
N SER A 106 12.98 -14.30 -1.30
CA SER A 106 14.34 -13.78 -1.08
C SER A 106 14.80 -13.83 0.39
N ASN A 107 13.93 -14.20 1.33
CA ASN A 107 14.26 -14.26 2.76
C ASN A 107 13.91 -15.62 3.38
N PRO A 108 14.89 -16.38 3.92
CA PRO A 108 14.66 -17.73 4.44
C PRO A 108 13.83 -17.78 5.73
N LEU A 109 13.81 -16.70 6.54
CA LEU A 109 12.99 -16.61 7.75
C LEU A 109 11.51 -16.52 7.36
N LEU A 110 11.20 -15.60 6.45
CA LEU A 110 9.84 -15.46 5.90
C LEU A 110 9.42 -16.72 5.15
N ALA A 111 10.32 -17.35 4.38
CA ALA A 111 10.04 -18.64 3.73
C ALA A 111 9.70 -19.75 4.73
N THR A 112 10.39 -19.77 5.86
CA THR A 112 10.16 -20.78 6.90
C THR A 112 8.81 -20.57 7.59
N TYR A 113 8.45 -19.31 7.88
CA TYR A 113 7.14 -18.96 8.40
C TYR A 113 5.99 -19.25 7.41
N ASP A 114 6.22 -19.03 6.12
CA ASP A 114 5.23 -19.21 5.07
C ASP A 114 4.92 -20.68 4.78
N ARG A 115 5.93 -21.57 4.87
CA ARG A 115 5.83 -23.00 4.48
C ARG A 115 4.55 -23.72 4.94
N PRO A 116 4.09 -23.62 6.21
CA PRO A 116 2.87 -24.29 6.66
C PRO A 116 1.59 -23.77 6.01
N PHE A 117 1.60 -22.52 5.55
CA PHE A 117 0.45 -21.83 4.94
C PHE A 117 0.46 -21.89 3.40
N GLY A 118 1.58 -22.33 2.80
CA GLY A 118 1.80 -22.38 1.35
C GLY A 118 2.81 -21.31 0.89
N PHE A 119 2.75 -20.87 -0.37
CA PHE A 119 3.34 -19.59 -0.75
C PHE A 119 2.24 -18.52 -0.58
N PRO A 120 2.00 -17.96 0.62
CA PRO A 120 1.06 -16.84 0.75
C PRO A 120 1.62 -15.66 -0.03
N ASN A 121 2.95 -15.47 -0.03
CA ASN A 121 3.73 -14.64 -0.97
C ASN A 121 3.70 -15.17 -2.41
N ASP A 122 2.57 -15.73 -2.86
CA ASP A 122 2.26 -15.66 -4.28
C ASP A 122 2.13 -14.17 -4.59
N GLU A 123 3.24 -13.59 -5.06
CA GLU A 123 3.42 -12.19 -5.42
C GLU A 123 2.30 -11.70 -6.37
N ALA A 124 1.52 -12.62 -6.97
CA ALA A 124 0.37 -12.38 -7.87
C ALA A 124 -0.98 -12.42 -7.17
N SER A 125 -1.07 -12.67 -5.86
CA SER A 125 -2.35 -12.69 -5.18
C SER A 125 -2.83 -11.26 -4.89
N PRO A 126 -3.94 -10.81 -5.49
CA PRO A 126 -4.51 -9.48 -5.20
C PRO A 126 -5.02 -9.36 -3.76
N ASN A 127 -5.07 -10.47 -3.02
CA ASN A 127 -5.55 -10.57 -1.65
C ASN A 127 -4.42 -10.88 -0.65
N PHE A 128 -3.15 -10.77 -1.05
CA PHE A 128 -2.06 -11.03 -0.12
C PHE A 128 -2.12 -10.06 1.07
N PRO A 129 -2.15 -10.56 2.32
CA PRO A 129 -2.29 -9.69 3.48
C PRO A 129 -0.91 -9.12 3.87
N TYR A 130 -0.40 -8.16 3.07
CA TYR A 130 0.94 -7.54 3.24
C TYR A 130 1.22 -7.08 4.67
N LEU A 131 0.18 -6.64 5.39
CA LEU A 131 0.25 -6.09 6.73
C LEU A 131 -0.02 -7.11 7.84
N SER A 132 -0.33 -8.36 7.49
CA SER A 132 -0.47 -9.48 8.43
C SER A 132 0.75 -10.41 8.43
N MET A 133 1.73 -10.11 7.57
CA MET A 133 3.00 -10.83 7.52
C MET A 133 3.97 -10.31 8.58
N PRO A 134 4.77 -11.20 9.20
CA PRO A 134 5.83 -10.76 10.08
C PRO A 134 6.95 -10.07 9.28
N LEU A 135 7.75 -9.26 9.97
CA LEU A 135 8.96 -8.63 9.47
C LEU A 135 10.12 -9.63 9.50
N ALA A 136 11.02 -9.56 8.53
CA ALA A 136 12.26 -10.31 8.52
C ALA A 136 13.28 -9.83 9.57
N PHE A 137 13.20 -8.57 9.96
CA PHE A 137 14.09 -7.93 10.93
C PHE A 137 13.39 -6.73 11.58
N HIS A 138 13.95 -6.26 12.69
CA HIS A 138 13.41 -5.12 13.42
C HIS A 138 13.56 -3.81 12.61
N PRO A 139 12.55 -2.92 12.59
CA PRO A 139 12.61 -1.71 11.78
C PRO A 139 13.87 -0.86 12.04
N GLY A 140 14.61 -0.56 10.98
CA GLY A 140 15.84 0.23 10.98
C GLY A 140 17.15 -0.55 11.22
N GLU A 141 17.09 -1.84 11.53
CA GLU A 141 18.28 -2.63 11.88
C GLU A 141 18.95 -3.33 10.68
N ASP A 142 18.25 -3.44 9.54
CA ASP A 142 18.75 -4.07 8.32
C ASP A 142 18.03 -3.52 7.08
N TRP A 143 18.31 -4.11 5.91
CA TRP A 143 17.73 -3.78 4.62
C TRP A 143 17.17 -5.02 3.93
N ALA A 144 15.92 -4.94 3.45
CA ALA A 144 15.40 -5.93 2.50
C ALA A 144 14.45 -5.31 1.48
N CYS A 145 14.66 -5.69 0.23
CA CYS A 145 13.62 -5.54 -0.77
C CYS A 145 12.42 -6.41 -0.40
N GLY A 146 11.24 -5.82 -0.47
CA GLY A 146 10.01 -6.41 0.04
C GLY A 146 8.81 -5.57 -0.34
N VAL A 147 7.67 -5.94 0.21
CA VAL A 147 6.39 -5.25 0.07
C VAL A 147 6.34 -3.89 0.80
N CYS A 148 7.50 -3.39 1.25
CA CYS A 148 7.70 -2.07 1.85
C CYS A 148 6.97 -0.98 1.05
N ILE A 149 7.13 -1.00 -0.27
CA ILE A 149 6.58 0.04 -1.11
C ILE A 149 5.05 -0.05 -1.23
N ASN A 150 4.44 -1.23 -1.07
CA ASN A 150 2.98 -1.39 -0.96
C ASN A 150 2.47 -0.60 0.26
N VAL A 151 3.17 -0.69 1.38
CA VAL A 151 2.83 0.02 2.63
C VAL A 151 2.91 1.54 2.42
N ALA A 152 3.90 2.03 1.67
CA ALA A 152 3.96 3.44 1.27
C ALA A 152 2.75 3.85 0.39
N GLY A 153 2.33 2.98 -0.52
CA GLY A 153 1.11 3.16 -1.33
C GLY A 153 -0.15 3.24 -0.47
N ILE A 154 -0.33 2.34 0.52
CA ILE A 154 -1.46 2.39 1.47
C ILE A 154 -1.45 3.72 2.22
N ALA A 155 -0.29 4.14 2.72
CA ALA A 155 -0.16 5.40 3.45
C ALA A 155 -0.54 6.61 2.56
N LEU A 156 -0.14 6.60 1.29
CA LEU A 156 -0.53 7.62 0.32
C LEU A 156 -2.05 7.64 0.09
N GLN A 157 -2.69 6.48 -0.15
CA GLN A 157 -4.14 6.43 -0.34
C GLN A 157 -4.88 6.93 0.90
N ARG A 158 -4.49 6.46 2.09
CA ARG A 158 -5.15 6.87 3.35
C ARG A 158 -5.00 8.36 3.63
N SER A 159 -3.86 8.96 3.28
CA SER A 159 -3.61 10.38 3.51
C SER A 159 -4.27 11.30 2.48
N THR A 160 -4.58 10.80 1.28
CA THR A 160 -5.09 11.61 0.16
C THR A 160 -6.54 11.31 -0.21
N GLY A 161 -7.06 10.14 0.17
CA GLY A 161 -8.34 9.61 -0.31
C GLY A 161 -8.33 9.22 -1.80
N MET A 162 -7.17 9.25 -2.46
CA MET A 162 -7.03 8.94 -3.89
C MET A 162 -6.46 7.55 -4.11
N ALA A 163 -6.89 6.87 -5.17
CA ALA A 163 -6.16 5.73 -5.71
C ALA A 163 -4.72 6.14 -6.05
N VAL A 164 -3.73 5.26 -5.82
CA VAL A 164 -2.32 5.61 -6.08
C VAL A 164 -2.10 5.93 -7.55
N GLY A 165 -2.66 5.13 -8.47
CA GLY A 165 -2.57 5.39 -9.90
C GLY A 165 -3.12 6.77 -10.29
N ALA A 166 -4.30 7.14 -9.75
CA ALA A 166 -4.90 8.45 -9.97
C ALA A 166 -4.05 9.58 -9.37
N TYR A 167 -3.44 9.36 -8.19
CA TYR A 167 -2.53 10.33 -7.58
C TYR A 167 -1.30 10.56 -8.46
N ILE A 168 -0.65 9.48 -8.91
CA ILE A 168 0.52 9.57 -9.80
C ILE A 168 0.13 10.25 -11.11
N GLN A 169 -0.98 9.86 -11.74
CA GLN A 169 -1.42 10.49 -12.98
C GLN A 169 -1.62 12.00 -12.80
N LYS A 170 -2.37 12.41 -11.77
CA LYS A 170 -2.68 13.82 -11.50
C LYS A 170 -1.46 14.65 -11.14
N HIS A 171 -0.59 14.14 -10.26
CA HIS A 171 0.48 14.93 -9.64
C HIS A 171 1.83 14.78 -10.34
N LEU A 172 2.02 13.73 -11.14
CA LEU A 172 3.29 13.45 -11.81
C LEU A 172 3.18 13.48 -13.33
N PHE A 173 2.22 12.77 -13.93
CA PHE A 173 2.20 12.58 -15.38
C PHE A 173 1.44 13.65 -16.15
N SER A 174 0.24 14.03 -15.70
CA SER A 174 -0.53 15.11 -16.33
C SER A 174 0.23 16.44 -16.40
N PRO A 175 0.97 16.89 -15.37
CA PRO A 175 1.79 18.10 -15.48
C PRO A 175 2.90 18.00 -16.56
N LEU A 176 3.34 16.79 -16.89
CA LEU A 176 4.34 16.54 -17.93
C LEU A 176 3.74 16.27 -19.32
N GLY A 177 2.42 16.34 -19.46
CA GLY A 177 1.71 15.97 -20.68
C GLY A 177 1.85 14.47 -21.01
N ILE A 178 1.96 13.62 -19.99
CA ILE A 178 2.11 12.17 -20.14
C ILE A 178 0.74 11.51 -19.93
N ASP A 179 0.13 11.07 -21.02
CA ASP A 179 -1.16 10.36 -21.00
C ASP A 179 -1.00 8.84 -21.24
N ASP A 180 0.14 8.42 -21.80
CA ASP A 180 0.48 7.01 -22.09
C ASP A 180 1.11 6.29 -20.88
N PHE A 181 0.60 6.56 -19.67
CA PHE A 181 0.96 5.84 -18.45
C PHE A 181 -0.28 5.14 -17.89
N THR A 182 -0.27 3.82 -17.84
CA THR A 182 -1.41 3.08 -17.31
C THR A 182 -1.02 1.71 -16.76
N PHE A 183 -1.86 1.24 -15.85
CA PHE A 183 -1.85 -0.12 -15.30
C PHE A 183 -2.70 -1.09 -16.15
N ILE A 184 -3.59 -0.56 -16.99
CA ILE A 184 -4.46 -1.29 -17.92
C ILE A 184 -4.25 -0.69 -19.32
N PRO A 185 -3.56 -1.38 -20.24
CA PRO A 185 -3.20 -0.83 -21.53
C PRO A 185 -4.43 -0.61 -22.41
N THR A 186 -4.45 0.52 -23.14
CA THR A 186 -5.41 0.74 -24.22
C THR A 186 -5.16 -0.23 -25.38
N GLN A 187 -6.12 -0.36 -26.31
CA GLN A 187 -5.91 -1.20 -27.51
C GLN A 187 -4.64 -0.79 -28.29
N SER A 188 -4.43 0.51 -28.51
CA SER A 188 -3.23 1.05 -29.19
C SER A 188 -1.92 0.71 -28.46
N MET A 189 -1.94 0.60 -27.14
CA MET A 189 -0.78 0.15 -26.38
C MET A 189 -0.55 -1.36 -26.53
N ARG A 190 -1.62 -2.16 -26.56
CA ARG A 190 -1.54 -3.60 -26.80
C ARG A 190 -0.97 -3.92 -28.18
N ASP A 191 -1.38 -3.17 -29.20
CA ASP A 191 -0.90 -3.34 -30.58
C ASP A 191 0.62 -3.06 -30.70
N ARG A 192 1.20 -2.32 -29.74
CA ARG A 192 2.63 -1.98 -29.66
C ARG A 192 3.36 -2.69 -28.51
N LEU A 193 2.70 -3.63 -27.82
CA LEU A 193 3.27 -4.30 -26.66
C LEU A 193 4.37 -5.27 -27.10
N ALA A 194 5.56 -5.15 -26.48
CA ALA A 194 6.67 -6.05 -26.76
C ALA A 194 6.43 -7.44 -26.13
N SER A 195 6.81 -8.50 -26.84
CA SER A 195 6.78 -9.87 -26.30
C SER A 195 7.82 -10.05 -25.18
N MET A 196 7.45 -10.79 -24.14
CA MET A 196 8.38 -11.18 -23.08
C MET A 196 9.16 -12.44 -23.46
N HIS A 197 10.38 -12.51 -22.94
CA HIS A 197 11.28 -13.62 -23.22
C HIS A 197 12.04 -14.04 -21.97
N LEU A 198 12.26 -15.33 -21.80
CA LEU A 198 13.15 -15.91 -20.80
C LEU A 198 14.50 -16.21 -21.43
N ARG A 199 15.57 -15.86 -20.72
CA ARG A 199 16.93 -16.29 -21.03
C ARG A 199 17.29 -17.48 -20.14
N ALA A 200 17.54 -18.63 -20.76
CA ALA A 200 18.03 -19.82 -20.08
C ALA A 200 19.51 -19.66 -19.66
N GLN A 201 19.97 -20.53 -18.74
CA GLN A 201 21.35 -20.50 -18.25
C GLN A 201 22.40 -20.70 -19.37
N ASP A 202 22.03 -21.44 -20.43
CA ASP A 202 22.87 -21.64 -21.62
C ASP A 202 22.86 -20.44 -22.60
N GLY A 203 22.18 -19.35 -22.23
CA GLY A 203 22.09 -18.12 -22.99
C GLY A 203 20.99 -18.09 -24.05
N ARG A 204 20.30 -19.21 -24.31
CA ARG A 204 19.18 -19.27 -25.26
C ARG A 204 18.00 -18.45 -24.76
N VAL A 205 17.24 -17.90 -25.71
CA VAL A 205 16.08 -17.06 -25.45
C VAL A 205 14.83 -17.77 -25.96
N SER A 206 13.77 -17.79 -25.15
CA SER A 206 12.47 -18.35 -25.51
C SER A 206 11.37 -17.35 -25.16
N VAL A 207 10.29 -17.33 -25.95
CA VAL A 207 9.12 -16.50 -25.64
C VAL A 207 8.48 -17.01 -24.36
N GLN A 208 8.09 -16.09 -23.49
CA GLN A 208 7.29 -16.39 -22.30
C GLN A 208 6.01 -15.55 -22.36
N ASP A 209 4.91 -16.13 -21.91
CA ASP A 209 3.69 -15.37 -21.64
C ASP A 209 3.97 -14.22 -20.69
N HIS A 210 3.27 -13.10 -20.90
CA HIS A 210 3.34 -11.99 -19.97
C HIS A 210 2.83 -12.47 -18.60
N PRO A 211 3.61 -12.32 -17.51
CA PRO A 211 3.22 -12.81 -16.18
C PRO A 211 1.94 -12.15 -15.69
N PHE A 212 1.56 -11.00 -16.26
CA PHE A 212 0.35 -10.23 -15.94
C PHE A 212 -0.73 -10.33 -17.04
N LYS A 213 -0.98 -11.53 -17.55
CA LYS A 213 -1.91 -11.78 -18.66
C LYS A 213 -3.29 -11.17 -18.41
N ALA A 214 -3.83 -11.29 -17.19
CA ALA A 214 -5.14 -10.75 -16.84
C ALA A 214 -5.25 -9.21 -17.00
N SER A 215 -4.17 -8.45 -16.73
CA SER A 215 -4.16 -6.99 -16.94
C SER A 215 -4.06 -6.59 -18.41
N VAL A 216 -3.42 -7.43 -19.23
CA VAL A 216 -3.27 -7.19 -20.68
C VAL A 216 -4.51 -7.66 -21.44
N GLU A 217 -5.24 -8.63 -20.90
CA GLU A 217 -6.43 -9.24 -21.50
C GLU A 217 -7.75 -8.77 -20.87
N VAL A 218 -7.74 -7.74 -19.99
CA VAL A 218 -8.96 -7.14 -19.44
C VAL A 218 -9.93 -6.85 -20.58
N ASP A 219 -11.17 -7.35 -20.47
CA ASP A 219 -12.22 -6.98 -21.40
C ASP A 219 -12.48 -5.48 -21.27
N LEU A 220 -12.00 -4.72 -22.26
CA LEU A 220 -12.18 -3.27 -22.30
C LEU A 220 -13.65 -2.83 -22.35
N LYS A 221 -14.58 -3.76 -22.64
CA LYS A 221 -16.02 -3.50 -22.67
C LYS A 221 -16.70 -3.65 -21.31
N ASP A 222 -16.07 -4.34 -20.35
CA ASP A 222 -16.53 -4.43 -18.95
C ASP A 222 -15.36 -4.31 -17.94
N PRO A 223 -14.79 -3.09 -17.79
CA PRO A 223 -13.70 -2.87 -16.84
C PRO A 223 -14.14 -2.99 -15.36
N LYS A 224 -15.44 -3.14 -15.05
CA LYS A 224 -15.93 -3.17 -13.65
C LYS A 224 -15.49 -4.41 -12.89
N GLY A 225 -15.12 -5.49 -13.58
CA GLY A 225 -14.54 -6.69 -12.97
C GLY A 225 -13.11 -6.50 -12.45
N TYR A 226 -12.40 -5.47 -12.94
CA TYR A 226 -10.97 -5.21 -12.72
C TYR A 226 -10.76 -3.70 -12.44
N SER A 227 -10.97 -3.26 -11.20
CA SER A 227 -10.77 -1.85 -10.84
C SER A 227 -9.29 -1.45 -10.92
N GLU A 228 -8.99 -0.18 -11.23
CA GLU A 228 -7.62 0.35 -11.23
C GLU A 228 -6.91 0.11 -9.90
N ASP A 229 -7.63 0.16 -8.77
CA ASP A 229 -7.07 -0.18 -7.45
C ASP A 229 -6.67 -1.65 -7.38
N ARG A 230 -7.49 -2.58 -7.90
CA ARG A 230 -7.12 -4.00 -7.95
C ARG A 230 -5.95 -4.24 -8.89
N ALA A 231 -5.91 -3.58 -10.05
CA ALA A 231 -4.78 -3.64 -10.96
C ALA A 231 -3.50 -3.07 -10.31
N PHE A 232 -3.59 -1.92 -9.64
CA PHE A 232 -2.50 -1.31 -8.89
C PHE A 232 -1.96 -2.26 -7.82
N TRP A 233 -2.83 -2.83 -6.98
CA TRP A 233 -2.43 -3.80 -5.96
C TRP A 233 -1.84 -5.08 -6.56
N TRP A 234 -2.34 -5.52 -7.71
CA TRP A 234 -1.83 -6.71 -8.41
C TRP A 234 -0.45 -6.49 -9.04
N TRP A 235 -0.20 -5.30 -9.61
CA TRP A 235 1.07 -4.93 -10.25
C TRP A 235 2.17 -4.59 -9.24
N TRP A 236 1.82 -3.98 -8.11
CA TRP A 236 2.81 -3.51 -7.14
C TRP A 236 3.43 -4.63 -6.29
N SER A 237 2.70 -5.74 -6.16
CA SER A 237 3.10 -6.90 -5.36
C SER A 237 4.06 -7.84 -6.07
N PHE A 238 4.20 -7.66 -7.38
CA PHE A 238 5.15 -8.37 -8.21
C PHE A 238 6.33 -7.44 -8.56
N ARG A 239 7.45 -7.60 -7.85
CA ARG A 239 8.77 -7.03 -8.20
C ARG A 239 8.83 -5.52 -8.44
N ASN A 240 8.02 -4.69 -7.76
CA ASN A 240 8.11 -3.22 -7.86
C ASN A 240 8.10 -2.67 -9.31
N THR A 241 7.40 -3.30 -10.26
CA THR A 241 7.48 -2.90 -11.68
C THR A 241 6.09 -2.50 -12.20
N PRO A 242 5.69 -1.23 -12.11
CA PRO A 242 4.26 -0.95 -11.93
C PRO A 242 3.51 -0.52 -13.19
N CYS A 243 4.12 -0.36 -14.36
CA CYS A 243 3.45 0.39 -15.43
C CYS A 243 3.88 0.03 -16.85
N LEU A 244 2.89 0.00 -17.74
CA LEU A 244 3.11 -0.03 -19.18
C LEU A 244 3.18 1.41 -19.69
N CYS A 245 4.30 1.77 -20.30
CA CYS A 245 4.53 3.09 -20.88
C CYS A 245 5.57 3.00 -22.00
N HIS A 246 5.62 4.01 -22.87
CA HIS A 246 6.69 4.12 -23.86
C HIS A 246 7.99 4.64 -23.20
N VAL A 247 9.17 4.18 -23.65
CA VAL A 247 10.49 4.44 -23.04
C VAL A 247 10.85 5.92 -22.83
N ILE A 248 10.22 6.82 -23.59
CA ILE A 248 10.41 8.28 -23.47
C ILE A 248 9.95 8.79 -22.09
N ILE A 249 8.94 8.15 -21.48
CA ILE A 249 8.38 8.53 -20.19
C ILE A 249 9.39 8.35 -19.05
N PRO A 250 9.97 7.15 -18.80
CA PRO A 250 10.97 6.98 -17.75
C PRO A 250 12.25 7.78 -18.01
N ALA A 251 12.69 7.90 -19.27
CA ALA A 251 13.86 8.71 -19.63
C ALA A 251 13.64 10.21 -19.30
N GLY A 252 12.44 10.74 -19.58
CA GLY A 252 12.08 12.11 -19.22
C GLY A 252 12.05 12.35 -17.71
N PHE A 253 11.57 11.38 -16.93
CA PHE A 253 11.56 11.48 -15.46
C PHE A 253 12.98 11.48 -14.88
N LEU A 254 13.86 10.62 -15.38
CA LEU A 254 15.28 10.62 -15.00
C LEU A 254 15.96 11.96 -15.38
N ALA A 255 15.68 12.47 -16.57
CA ALA A 255 16.21 13.75 -17.01
C ALA A 255 15.70 14.91 -16.11
N MET A 256 14.43 14.86 -15.68
CA MET A 256 13.88 15.80 -14.71
C MET A 256 14.64 15.76 -13.37
N LEU A 257 14.98 14.56 -12.87
CA LEU A 257 15.73 14.42 -11.60
C LEU A 257 17.13 15.04 -11.72
N VAL A 258 17.81 14.82 -12.85
CA VAL A 258 19.13 15.41 -13.11
C VAL A 258 19.03 16.93 -13.30
N ASN A 259 17.94 17.43 -13.88
CA ASN A 259 17.69 18.85 -14.12
C ASN A 259 17.05 19.56 -12.93
N GLN A 260 17.40 19.17 -11.70
CA GLN A 260 16.95 19.82 -10.46
C GLN A 260 15.41 19.93 -10.37
N GLY A 261 14.70 18.97 -10.98
CA GLY A 261 13.26 18.81 -10.87
C GLY A 261 12.46 19.52 -11.96
N ALA A 262 13.13 20.09 -12.95
CA ALA A 262 12.50 20.61 -14.16
C ALA A 262 12.54 19.57 -15.28
N ASP A 263 11.39 19.24 -15.87
CA ASP A 263 11.35 18.40 -17.06
C ASP A 263 11.89 19.17 -18.27
N PRO A 264 12.91 18.65 -18.99
CA PRO A 264 13.55 19.40 -20.08
C PRO A 264 12.70 19.56 -21.33
N ARG A 265 11.57 18.84 -21.45
CA ARG A 265 10.72 18.85 -22.64
C ARG A 265 9.61 19.89 -22.51
N SER A 266 8.99 19.95 -21.33
CA SER A 266 7.87 20.83 -21.01
C SER A 266 8.29 22.09 -20.26
N GLY A 267 9.48 22.10 -19.63
CA GLY A 267 9.92 23.16 -18.73
C GLY A 267 9.22 23.16 -17.36
N VAL A 268 8.36 22.18 -17.08
CA VAL A 268 7.58 22.12 -15.84
C VAL A 268 8.45 21.73 -14.65
N GLN A 269 8.35 22.49 -13.57
CA GLN A 269 9.01 22.21 -12.29
C GLN A 269 8.13 21.30 -11.43
N LEU A 270 8.50 20.03 -11.29
CA LEU A 270 7.76 19.05 -10.48
C LEU A 270 8.28 18.94 -9.04
N LEU A 271 9.60 18.96 -8.86
CA LEU A 271 10.25 18.85 -7.56
C LEU A 271 11.20 20.01 -7.36
N SER A 272 11.34 20.55 -6.15
CA SER A 272 12.41 21.51 -5.90
C SER A 272 13.76 20.80 -5.83
N LYS A 273 14.84 21.54 -6.03
CA LYS A 273 16.21 21.04 -5.87
C LYS A 273 16.43 20.43 -4.48
N GLU A 274 15.89 21.06 -3.43
CA GLU A 274 16.00 20.59 -2.04
C GLU A 274 15.32 19.24 -1.85
N LYS A 275 14.14 19.05 -2.45
CA LYS A 275 13.43 17.76 -2.43
C LYS A 275 14.21 16.67 -3.16
N ILE A 276 14.89 17.00 -4.26
CA ILE A 276 15.77 16.05 -4.96
C ILE A 276 16.97 15.69 -4.10
N ILE A 277 17.62 16.66 -3.46
CA ILE A 277 18.71 16.38 -2.53
C ILE A 277 18.23 15.47 -1.39
N GLN A 278 17.02 15.69 -0.88
CA GLN A 278 16.43 14.84 0.14
C GLN A 278 16.17 13.40 -0.36
N LEU A 279 15.72 13.23 -1.62
CA LEU A 279 15.54 11.91 -2.25
C LEU A 279 16.87 11.15 -2.42
N TRP A 280 17.94 11.87 -2.71
CA TRP A 280 19.27 11.31 -2.95
C TRP A 280 20.12 11.21 -1.68
N GLY A 281 19.66 11.80 -0.58
CA GLY A 281 20.34 11.76 0.70
C GLY A 281 20.44 10.32 1.21
N ALA A 282 21.63 9.94 1.70
CA ALA A 282 21.86 8.61 2.24
C ALA A 282 20.83 8.25 3.32
N VAL A 283 20.38 7.00 3.29
CA VAL A 283 19.70 6.38 4.41
C VAL A 283 20.76 5.53 5.09
N GLU A 284 21.24 5.97 6.25
CA GLU A 284 22.14 5.16 7.06
C GLU A 284 21.35 3.98 7.62
N VAL A 285 21.70 2.77 7.17
CA VAL A 285 21.33 1.53 7.86
C VAL A 285 22.42 1.30 8.90
N VAL A 286 22.04 1.04 10.14
CA VAL A 286 23.00 0.59 11.15
C VAL A 286 23.49 -0.77 10.67
N GLU A 287 24.74 -0.87 10.19
CA GLU A 287 25.33 -2.16 9.84
C GLU A 287 25.33 -3.06 11.08
N THR A 288 24.36 -3.96 11.19
CA THR A 288 24.44 -5.10 12.09
C THR A 288 25.24 -6.19 11.38
N ALA A 289 26.26 -6.70 12.05
CA ALA A 289 27.39 -7.44 11.50
C ALA A 289 27.11 -8.86 10.98
N ALA A 290 25.93 -9.15 10.39
CA ALA A 290 25.47 -10.51 10.14
C ALA A 290 25.62 -11.05 8.70
N MET A 291 26.23 -10.32 7.76
CA MET A 291 26.47 -10.82 6.38
C MET A 291 27.94 -11.14 6.06
N LYS A 292 28.74 -11.54 7.07
CA LYS A 292 30.06 -12.17 6.86
C LYS A 292 29.99 -13.69 7.06
N SER A 293 29.21 -14.39 6.24
CA SER A 293 29.45 -15.79 5.94
C SER A 293 28.74 -16.16 4.64
N GLN A 294 29.44 -15.96 3.52
CA GLN A 294 29.27 -16.75 2.31
C GLN A 294 29.90 -18.13 2.50
#